data_AF-A0A0F9DHM8-F1
#
_entry.id   AF-A0A0F9DHM8-F1
#
_cell.length_a   1.000
_cell.length_b   1.000
_cell.length_c   1.000
_cell.angle_alpha   90.00
_cell.angle_beta   90.00
_cell.angle_gamma   90.00
#
_symmetry.space_group_name_H-M   'P 1'
#
loop_
_entity.id
_entity.type
_entity.pdbx_description
1 polymer ?
#
loop_
_entity_poly.entity_id
_entity_poly.type
_entity_poly.pdbx_seq_one_letter_code
_entity_poly.pdbx_strand_id
1 'polypeptide(L)'
;MFCGSVSLGVNRGNRAFFILATQGIWPFLKTVSIGFWKFLLVSIMLYDIAFVKFFLRRNSILSLSMPRVSKANLPSLNLGNGTIGQRIVRIRKERGYTQKELANKIGIDRQVISSYETGKLRLYDEMVTRVAIALGVTTDEVLGLNNKVHIQTKPSLRLMRRILKIEELPPSHKKALLRTIDAFLKGSERGIILDFRIE
;
A
#
# COMPACT_ATOMS: atom_id res chain seq x y z
N MET A 1 49.71 31.55 3.64
CA MET A 1 49.34 30.11 3.61
C MET A 1 48.11 29.93 4.48
N PHE A 2 47.16 29.15 3.98
CA PHE A 2 45.92 28.63 4.60
C PHE A 2 44.62 29.45 4.63
N CYS A 3 43.56 28.69 4.28
CA CYS A 3 42.12 28.89 4.31
C CYS A 3 41.52 29.84 3.25
N GLY A 4 40.47 29.48 2.54
CA GLY A 4 39.55 28.35 2.67
C GLY A 4 38.25 28.69 1.94
N SER A 5 37.58 27.65 1.45
CA SER A 5 36.42 27.62 0.56
C SER A 5 35.19 28.39 1.05
N VAL A 6 34.45 29.02 0.12
CA VAL A 6 33.00 29.21 0.24
C VAL A 6 32.34 28.81 -1.08
N SER A 7 31.79 27.59 -1.08
CA SER A 7 30.83 27.14 -2.07
C SER A 7 29.44 27.66 -1.67
N LEU A 8 28.85 28.52 -2.50
CA LEU A 8 27.40 28.74 -2.52
C LEU A 8 26.93 28.43 -3.94
N GLY A 9 26.41 27.22 -4.10
CA GLY A 9 25.69 26.81 -5.30
C GLY A 9 24.39 27.58 -5.40
N VAL A 10 24.29 28.47 -6.38
CA VAL A 10 23.02 29.06 -6.82
C VAL A 10 22.68 28.45 -8.16
N ASN A 11 21.61 27.65 -8.15
CA ASN A 11 21.11 26.91 -9.30
C ASN A 11 20.63 27.88 -10.39
N ARG A 12 20.96 27.53 -11.64
CA ARG A 12 20.88 28.38 -12.82
C ARG A 12 19.44 28.48 -13.31
N GLY A 13 18.87 29.68 -13.30
CA GLY A 13 17.56 29.92 -13.91
C GLY A 13 17.26 31.36 -14.35
N ASN A 14 18.18 32.32 -14.20
CA ASN A 14 17.85 33.73 -14.51
C ASN A 14 19.03 34.60 -14.99
N ARG A 15 20.02 34.02 -15.69
CA ARG A 15 21.21 34.75 -16.18
C ARG A 15 21.14 35.23 -17.63
N ALA A 16 20.04 35.01 -18.34
CA ALA A 16 19.89 35.52 -19.72
C ALA A 16 19.42 36.98 -19.78
N PHE A 17 18.88 37.54 -18.68
CA PHE A 17 18.30 38.89 -18.69
C PHE A 17 19.28 40.00 -18.27
N PHE A 18 20.51 39.67 -17.85
CA PHE A 18 21.40 40.63 -17.19
C PHE A 18 22.73 40.91 -17.90
N ILE A 19 22.95 40.44 -19.14
CA ILE A 19 24.23 40.60 -19.85
C ILE A 19 24.14 41.51 -21.10
N LEU A 20 22.96 41.96 -21.52
CA LEU A 20 22.81 42.84 -22.70
C LEU A 20 22.51 44.32 -22.36
N ALA A 21 22.86 44.78 -21.17
CA ALA A 21 22.67 46.18 -20.76
C ALA A 21 23.98 46.99 -20.66
N THR A 22 25.14 46.43 -21.04
CA THR A 22 26.45 47.05 -20.80
C THR A 22 27.23 47.43 -22.06
N GLN A 23 26.69 47.22 -23.26
CA GLN A 23 27.30 47.68 -24.51
C GLN A 23 26.45 48.83 -25.06
N GLY A 24 26.85 50.07 -24.78
CA GLY A 24 26.10 51.30 -25.07
C GLY A 24 25.80 51.54 -26.55
N ILE A 25 24.78 50.87 -27.08
CA ILE A 25 24.23 51.05 -28.44
C ILE A 25 22.93 51.88 -28.41
N TRP A 26 22.62 52.50 -27.27
CA TRP A 26 21.36 53.19 -27.04
C TRP A 26 21.13 54.58 -27.69
N PRO A 27 21.99 55.16 -28.55
CA PRO A 27 21.59 56.38 -29.26
C PRO A 27 21.15 56.17 -30.73
N PHE A 28 21.15 54.95 -31.30
CA PHE A 28 20.90 54.79 -32.75
C PHE A 28 19.55 54.16 -33.16
N LEU A 29 18.63 53.89 -32.22
CA LEU A 29 17.32 53.29 -32.51
C LEU A 29 16.13 54.26 -32.31
N LYS A 30 16.35 55.56 -32.47
CA LYS A 30 15.27 56.57 -32.42
C LYS A 30 14.64 56.93 -33.77
N THR A 31 14.99 56.25 -34.86
CA THR A 31 14.46 56.55 -36.21
C THR A 31 14.03 55.32 -37.02
N VAL A 32 13.83 54.16 -36.39
CA VAL A 32 13.24 53.01 -37.09
C VAL A 32 11.76 52.92 -36.75
N SER A 33 10.94 53.23 -37.75
CA SER A 33 9.48 53.23 -37.71
C SER A 33 8.94 51.95 -37.03
N ILE A 34 7.97 52.17 -36.13
CA ILE A 34 7.21 51.16 -35.37
C ILE A 34 6.64 50.02 -36.26
N GLY A 35 6.52 50.27 -37.57
CA GLY A 35 6.14 49.26 -38.56
C GLY A 35 7.14 48.09 -38.71
N PHE A 36 8.44 48.32 -38.57
CA PHE A 36 9.46 47.28 -38.77
C PHE A 36 9.43 46.24 -37.65
N TRP A 37 9.26 46.68 -36.40
CA TRP A 37 9.14 45.80 -35.25
C TRP A 37 7.81 45.04 -35.23
N LYS A 38 6.72 45.62 -35.75
CA LYS A 38 5.46 44.89 -35.99
C LYS A 38 5.62 43.78 -37.04
N PHE A 39 6.38 44.02 -38.11
CA PHE A 39 6.62 43.01 -39.15
C PHE A 39 7.50 41.87 -38.64
N LEU A 40 8.53 42.16 -37.86
CA LEU A 40 9.42 41.15 -37.26
C LEU A 40 8.67 40.27 -36.25
N LEU A 41 7.81 40.85 -35.42
CA LEU A 41 6.98 40.12 -34.45
C LEU A 41 5.95 39.21 -35.12
N VAL A 42 5.30 39.68 -36.19
CA VAL A 42 4.32 38.87 -36.95
C VAL A 42 5.02 37.75 -37.73
N SER A 43 6.23 37.98 -38.24
CA SER A 43 7.03 36.94 -38.91
C SER A 43 7.48 35.84 -37.94
N ILE A 44 7.91 36.19 -36.73
CA ILE A 44 8.26 35.21 -35.67
C ILE A 44 7.03 34.41 -35.22
N MET A 45 5.88 35.07 -35.04
CA MET A 45 4.64 34.41 -34.58
C MET A 45 3.99 33.48 -35.63
N LEU A 46 4.25 33.68 -36.93
CA LEU A 46 3.71 32.83 -37.99
C LEU A 46 4.57 31.58 -38.28
N TYR A 47 5.85 31.57 -37.89
CA TYR A 47 6.72 30.38 -38.00
C TYR A 47 6.45 29.31 -36.92
N ASP A 48 5.82 29.67 -35.80
CA ASP A 48 5.61 28.75 -34.68
C ASP A 48 4.44 27.75 -34.89
N ILE A 49 3.35 28.15 -35.56
CA ILE A 49 2.17 27.27 -35.68
C ILE A 49 2.45 26.09 -36.63
N ALA A 50 3.20 26.33 -37.70
CA ALA A 50 3.60 25.28 -38.64
C ALA A 50 4.62 24.32 -38.01
N PHE A 51 5.56 24.84 -37.21
CA PHE A 51 6.55 24.02 -36.50
C PHE A 51 5.92 23.19 -35.38
N VAL A 52 5.01 23.76 -34.59
CA VAL A 52 4.25 23.04 -33.55
C VAL A 52 3.38 21.95 -34.18
N LYS A 53 2.68 22.24 -35.28
CA LYS A 53 1.89 21.22 -36.01
C LYS A 53 2.78 20.14 -36.65
N PHE A 54 3.97 20.49 -37.15
CA PHE A 54 4.94 19.54 -37.71
C PHE A 54 5.55 18.65 -36.63
N PHE A 55 5.89 19.21 -35.46
CA PHE A 55 6.43 18.49 -34.31
C PHE A 55 5.39 17.57 -33.67
N LEU A 56 4.14 18.01 -33.54
CA LEU A 56 3.04 17.17 -33.06
C LEU A 56 2.61 16.09 -34.07
N ARG A 57 2.87 16.28 -35.38
CA ARG A 57 2.59 15.28 -36.42
C ARG A 57 3.70 14.23 -36.58
N ARG A 58 4.95 14.56 -36.23
CA ARG A 58 6.10 13.64 -36.33
C ARG A 58 6.24 12.69 -35.13
N ASN A 59 5.61 13.01 -34.00
CA ASN A 59 5.62 12.19 -32.78
C ASN A 59 4.31 11.39 -32.60
N SER A 60 3.88 10.66 -33.62
CA SER A 60 2.90 9.58 -33.48
C SER A 60 3.55 8.29 -32.92
N ILE A 61 4.44 8.41 -31.92
CA ILE A 61 5.19 7.30 -31.29
C ILE A 61 4.95 7.27 -29.77
N LEU A 62 3.80 7.76 -29.32
CA LEU A 62 3.33 7.48 -27.96
C LEU A 62 2.00 6.75 -28.06
N SER A 63 2.05 5.48 -28.44
CA SER A 63 0.98 4.56 -28.06
C SER A 63 1.00 4.48 -26.54
N LEU A 64 0.21 5.34 -25.90
CA LEU A 64 -0.10 5.28 -24.47
C LEU A 64 -0.82 3.95 -24.22
N SER A 65 -0.06 2.87 -24.09
CA SER A 65 -0.55 1.60 -23.56
C SER A 65 -0.82 1.84 -22.08
N MET A 66 -2.02 2.34 -21.78
CA MET A 66 -2.43 2.45 -20.39
C MET A 66 -2.48 1.04 -19.78
N PRO A 67 -1.94 0.85 -18.56
CA PRO A 67 -2.02 -0.44 -17.89
C PRO A 67 -3.50 -0.84 -17.80
N ARG A 68 -3.83 -1.96 -18.43
CA ARG A 68 -5.20 -2.47 -18.49
C ARG A 68 -5.55 -2.98 -17.10
N VAL A 69 -6.53 -2.37 -16.42
CA VAL A 69 -7.04 -2.89 -15.15
C VAL A 69 -7.57 -4.30 -15.43
N SER A 70 -7.03 -5.31 -14.73
CA SER A 70 -7.43 -6.70 -14.91
C SER A 70 -8.89 -6.87 -14.54
N LYS A 71 -9.71 -7.40 -15.47
CA LYS A 71 -11.11 -7.78 -15.22
C LYS A 71 -11.22 -9.15 -14.52
N ALA A 72 -10.31 -9.47 -13.61
CA ALA A 72 -10.33 -10.75 -12.91
C ALA A 72 -11.36 -10.71 -11.77
N ASN A 73 -12.31 -11.64 -11.79
CA ASN A 73 -13.19 -11.89 -10.65
C ASN A 73 -12.43 -12.74 -9.63
N LEU A 74 -11.82 -12.08 -8.66
CA LEU A 74 -11.07 -12.75 -7.59
C LEU A 74 -12.04 -13.25 -6.51
N PRO A 75 -11.85 -14.47 -5.97
CA PRO A 75 -12.63 -14.95 -4.84
C PRO A 75 -12.42 -14.05 -3.62
N SER A 76 -13.43 -13.93 -2.76
CA SER A 76 -13.33 -13.16 -1.52
C SER A 76 -12.34 -13.82 -0.56
N LEU A 77 -11.47 -13.02 0.05
CA LEU A 77 -10.50 -13.49 1.04
C LEU A 77 -11.21 -13.65 2.39
N ASN A 78 -11.17 -14.87 2.95
CA ASN A 78 -11.68 -15.13 4.31
C ASN A 78 -10.55 -15.01 5.33
N LEU A 79 -10.28 -13.77 5.78
CA LEU A 79 -9.15 -13.43 6.66
C LEU A 79 -9.48 -13.59 8.16
N GLY A 80 -10.30 -14.57 8.54
CA GLY A 80 -10.76 -14.76 9.91
C GLY A 80 -11.79 -13.72 10.38
N ASN A 81 -12.14 -13.77 11.67
CA ASN A 81 -13.25 -12.99 12.22
C ASN A 81 -12.89 -11.49 12.34
N GLY A 82 -13.41 -10.69 11.40
CA GLY A 82 -13.46 -9.23 11.46
C GLY A 82 -12.64 -8.51 10.39
N THR A 83 -12.84 -7.20 10.29
CA THR A 83 -12.07 -6.32 9.39
C THR A 83 -10.66 -6.08 9.92
N ILE A 84 -9.75 -5.60 9.06
CA ILE A 84 -8.39 -5.20 9.46
C ILE A 84 -8.44 -4.16 10.60
N GLY A 85 -9.35 -3.17 10.50
CA GLY A 85 -9.53 -2.16 11.54
C GLY A 85 -9.91 -2.75 12.90
N GLN A 86 -10.83 -3.73 12.92
CA GLN A 86 -11.22 -4.44 14.14
C GLN A 86 -10.06 -5.24 14.74
N ARG A 87 -9.19 -5.83 13.92
CA ARG A 87 -7.96 -6.50 14.39
C ARG A 87 -7.00 -5.52 15.05
N ILE A 88 -6.78 -4.36 14.45
CA ILE A 88 -5.93 -3.30 15.02
C ILE A 88 -6.48 -2.88 16.40
N VAL A 89 -7.80 -2.70 16.53
CA VAL A 89 -8.43 -2.38 17.82
C VAL A 89 -8.15 -3.45 18.87
N ARG A 90 -8.28 -4.72 18.49
CA ARG A 90 -8.06 -5.86 19.38
C ARG A 90 -6.62 -5.88 19.89
N ILE A 91 -5.65 -5.90 18.97
CA ILE A 91 -4.22 -5.95 19.29
C ILE A 91 -3.82 -4.72 20.12
N ARG A 92 -4.31 -3.52 19.76
CA ARG A 92 -4.05 -2.29 20.52
C ARG A 92 -4.50 -2.41 21.98
N LYS A 93 -5.71 -2.93 22.21
CA LYS A 93 -6.25 -3.13 23.57
C LYS A 93 -5.48 -4.20 24.35
N GLU A 94 -5.13 -5.31 23.71
CA GLU A 94 -4.32 -6.37 24.33
C GLU A 94 -2.94 -5.87 24.77
N ARG A 95 -2.36 -4.94 24.00
CA ARG A 95 -1.09 -4.27 24.33
C ARG A 95 -1.26 -3.08 25.29
N GLY A 96 -2.49 -2.77 25.72
CA GLY A 96 -2.76 -1.70 26.68
C GLY A 96 -2.63 -0.28 26.12
N TYR A 97 -2.59 -0.10 24.79
CA TYR A 97 -2.42 1.22 24.20
C TYR A 97 -3.75 1.97 24.04
N THR A 98 -3.75 3.28 24.26
CA THR A 98 -4.84 4.16 23.81
C THR A 98 -4.71 4.50 22.32
N GLN A 99 -5.80 4.97 21.67
CA GLN A 99 -5.72 5.44 20.28
C GLN A 99 -4.70 6.58 20.13
N LYS A 100 -4.61 7.46 21.14
CA LYS A 100 -3.68 8.59 21.14
C LYS A 100 -2.23 8.13 21.24
N GLU A 101 -1.95 7.14 22.09
CA GLU A 101 -0.60 6.55 22.19
C GLU A 101 -0.16 5.85 20.91
N LEU A 102 -1.06 5.08 20.28
CA LEU A 102 -0.74 4.44 19.00
C LEU A 102 -0.48 5.51 17.91
N ALA A 103 -1.29 6.56 17.88
CA ALA A 103 -1.11 7.67 16.96
C ALA A 103 0.25 8.38 17.18
N ASN A 104 0.62 8.62 18.44
CA ASN A 104 1.90 9.22 18.81
C ASN A 104 3.10 8.34 18.40
N LYS A 105 3.00 7.02 18.57
CA LYS A 105 4.05 6.07 18.14
C LYS A 105 4.27 6.08 16.63
N ILE A 106 3.19 6.26 15.85
CA ILE A 106 3.25 6.27 14.38
C ILE A 106 3.56 7.67 13.83
N GLY A 107 3.29 8.72 14.60
CA GLY A 107 3.47 10.12 14.21
C GLY A 107 2.31 10.67 13.37
N ILE A 108 1.06 10.29 13.70
CA ILE A 108 -0.15 10.75 13.00
C ILE A 108 -1.22 11.23 13.99
N ASP A 109 -2.30 11.85 13.47
CA ASP A 109 -3.42 12.28 14.31
C ASP A 109 -4.26 11.10 14.83
N ARG A 110 -4.75 11.20 16.06
CA ARG A 110 -5.67 10.23 16.67
C ARG A 110 -6.91 9.96 15.83
N GLN A 111 -7.46 10.97 15.15
CA GLN A 111 -8.63 10.82 14.27
C GLN A 111 -8.33 9.91 13.07
N VAL A 112 -7.09 9.92 12.57
CA VAL A 112 -6.65 9.05 11.48
C VAL A 112 -6.64 7.59 11.96
N ILE A 113 -6.09 7.31 13.15
CA ILE A 113 -6.19 5.98 13.78
C ILE A 113 -7.65 5.55 13.94
N SER A 114 -8.53 6.41 14.44
CA SER A 114 -9.95 6.10 14.57
C SER A 114 -10.60 5.77 13.22
N SER A 115 -10.17 6.41 12.13
CA SER A 115 -10.70 6.19 10.79
C SER A 115 -10.23 4.85 10.21
N TYR A 116 -9.00 4.44 10.51
CA TYR A 116 -8.49 3.11 10.22
C TYR A 116 -9.20 2.01 11.02
N GLU A 117 -9.38 2.22 12.34
CA GLU A 117 -10.03 1.25 13.22
C GLU A 117 -11.50 0.99 12.86
N THR A 118 -12.21 2.02 12.37
CA THR A 118 -13.61 1.92 11.94
C THR A 118 -13.78 1.49 10.48
N GLY A 119 -12.68 1.35 9.72
CA GLY A 119 -12.72 0.99 8.30
C GLY A 119 -13.18 2.10 7.36
N LYS A 120 -13.32 3.35 7.86
CA LYS A 120 -13.62 4.52 7.03
C LYS A 120 -12.49 4.86 6.06
N LEU A 121 -11.25 4.64 6.50
CA LEU A 121 -10.05 4.85 5.70
C LEU A 121 -9.40 3.51 5.35
N ARG A 122 -9.08 3.32 4.06
CA ARG A 122 -8.35 2.14 3.60
C ARG A 122 -6.89 2.20 4.10
N LEU A 123 -6.40 1.11 4.67
CA LEU A 123 -4.98 0.97 4.98
C LEU A 123 -4.20 0.58 3.74
N TYR A 124 -3.15 1.34 3.46
CA TYR A 124 -2.11 0.99 2.50
C TYR A 124 -1.02 0.15 3.17
N ASP A 125 -0.24 -0.56 2.37
CA ASP A 125 0.88 -1.41 2.75
C ASP A 125 1.87 -0.75 3.71
N GLU A 126 2.26 0.50 3.43
CA GLU A 126 3.16 1.25 4.30
C GLU A 126 2.55 1.47 5.70
N MET A 127 1.26 1.81 5.75
CA MET A 127 0.57 2.04 7.02
C MET A 127 0.38 0.74 7.81
N VAL A 128 0.09 -0.38 7.14
CA VAL A 128 0.05 -1.69 7.78
C VAL A 128 1.39 -2.01 8.45
N THR A 129 2.49 -1.72 7.76
CA THR A 129 3.85 -1.93 8.28
C THR A 129 4.13 -1.04 9.49
N ARG A 130 3.80 0.26 9.42
CA ARG A 130 3.96 1.19 10.54
C ARG A 130 3.14 0.76 11.76
N VAL A 131 1.91 0.31 11.56
CA VAL A 131 1.04 -0.19 12.64
C VAL A 131 1.61 -1.45 13.27
N ALA A 132 2.09 -2.41 12.46
CA ALA A 132 2.70 -3.65 12.94
C ALA A 132 3.94 -3.36 13.81
N ILE A 133 4.83 -2.46 13.35
CA ILE A 133 6.01 -2.03 14.10
C ILE A 133 5.60 -1.33 15.41
N ALA A 134 4.63 -0.41 15.37
CA ALA A 134 4.20 0.34 16.55
C ALA A 134 3.56 -0.55 17.63
N LEU A 135 2.86 -1.60 17.21
CA LEU A 135 2.21 -2.58 18.09
C LEU A 135 3.13 -3.76 18.48
N GLY A 136 4.29 -3.91 17.82
CA GLY A 136 5.23 -5.00 18.06
C GLY A 136 4.68 -6.38 17.64
N VAL A 137 3.97 -6.43 16.51
CA VAL A 137 3.38 -7.64 15.91
C VAL A 137 3.83 -7.81 14.47
N THR A 138 3.58 -8.98 13.87
CA THR A 138 3.84 -9.18 12.44
C THR A 138 2.73 -8.56 11.59
N THR A 139 3.05 -8.21 10.34
CA THR A 139 2.04 -7.77 9.36
C THR A 139 0.96 -8.81 9.14
N ASP A 140 1.31 -10.10 9.20
CA ASP A 140 0.39 -11.23 9.07
C ASP A 140 -0.69 -11.23 10.15
N GLU A 141 -0.35 -10.81 11.37
CA GLU A 141 -1.30 -10.69 12.47
C GLU A 141 -2.30 -9.55 12.23
N VAL A 142 -1.80 -8.40 11.75
CA VAL A 142 -2.64 -7.24 11.38
C VAL A 142 -3.56 -7.59 10.20
N LEU A 143 -3.02 -8.30 9.21
CA LEU A 143 -3.74 -8.72 8.01
C LEU A 143 -4.66 -9.92 8.25
N GLY A 144 -4.55 -10.61 9.39
CA GLY A 144 -5.38 -11.77 9.73
C GLY A 144 -4.97 -13.06 9.03
N LEU A 145 -3.73 -13.14 8.55
CA LEU A 145 -3.13 -14.35 7.97
C LEU A 145 -2.70 -15.35 9.06
N ASN A 146 -2.47 -14.87 10.28
CA ASN A 146 -2.24 -15.71 11.46
C ASN A 146 -3.53 -16.33 12.02
N ASN A 147 -4.37 -16.90 11.16
CA ASN A 147 -5.36 -17.88 11.55
C ASN A 147 -4.61 -19.16 11.97
N LYS A 148 -3.96 -19.13 13.14
CA LYS A 148 -4.08 -20.32 13.99
C LYS A 148 -5.58 -20.44 14.16
N VAL A 149 -6.18 -21.43 13.52
CA VAL A 149 -7.49 -21.92 13.93
C VAL A 149 -7.29 -22.19 15.41
N HIS A 150 -7.63 -21.22 16.26
CA HIS A 150 -7.83 -21.47 17.67
C HIS A 150 -9.04 -22.38 17.62
N ILE A 151 -8.77 -23.67 17.51
CA ILE A 151 -9.75 -24.69 17.84
C ILE A 151 -10.06 -24.34 19.30
N GLN A 152 -11.16 -23.62 19.51
CA GLN A 152 -11.57 -23.13 20.83
C GLN A 152 -11.95 -24.30 21.75
N THR A 153 -11.79 -25.54 21.29
CA THR A 153 -11.84 -26.71 22.13
C THR A 153 -10.48 -26.85 22.80
N LYS A 154 -10.37 -26.36 24.05
CA LYS A 154 -9.40 -27.00 24.96
C LYS A 154 -9.83 -28.47 25.02
N PRO A 155 -9.02 -29.43 24.51
CA PRO A 155 -9.39 -30.83 24.59
C PRO A 155 -9.64 -31.19 26.05
N SER A 156 -10.71 -31.93 26.32
CA SER A 156 -11.04 -32.29 27.69
C SER A 156 -9.85 -33.00 28.34
N LEU A 157 -9.60 -32.75 29.63
CA LEU A 157 -8.51 -33.41 30.37
C LEU A 157 -8.60 -34.95 30.24
N ARG A 158 -9.81 -35.48 30.09
CA ARG A 158 -10.05 -36.91 29.83
C ARG A 158 -9.46 -37.36 28.50
N LEU A 159 -9.69 -36.62 27.41
CA LEU A 159 -9.12 -36.94 26.10
C LEU A 159 -7.60 -36.84 26.12
N MET A 160 -7.05 -35.80 26.74
CA MET A 160 -5.61 -35.61 26.79
C MET A 160 -4.89 -36.79 27.48
N ARG A 161 -5.43 -37.28 28.60
CA ARG A 161 -4.90 -38.48 29.28
C ARG A 161 -4.93 -39.73 28.40
N ARG A 162 -5.93 -39.86 27.51
CA ARG A 162 -6.03 -40.99 26.59
C ARG A 162 -5.01 -40.86 25.46
N ILE A 163 -4.80 -39.66 24.93
CA ILE A 163 -3.81 -39.39 23.88
C ILE A 163 -2.41 -39.78 24.36
N LEU A 164 -2.03 -39.40 25.58
CA LEU A 164 -0.72 -39.77 26.16
C LEU A 164 -0.53 -41.30 26.21
N LYS A 165 -1.56 -42.04 26.62
CA LYS A 165 -1.52 -43.52 26.62
C LYS A 165 -1.47 -44.12 25.23
N ILE A 166 -2.06 -43.48 24.24
CA ILE A 166 -2.05 -43.95 22.84
C ILE A 166 -0.64 -43.79 22.25
N GLU A 167 0.09 -42.74 22.63
CA GLU A 167 1.46 -42.55 22.16
C GLU A 167 2.41 -43.65 22.62
N GLU A 168 2.20 -44.20 23.82
CA GLU A 168 2.97 -45.30 24.41
C GLU A 168 2.70 -46.67 23.76
N LEU A 169 1.67 -46.80 22.90
CA LEU A 169 1.29 -48.09 22.31
C LEU A 169 2.22 -48.52 21.16
N PRO A 170 2.36 -49.85 20.94
CA PRO A 170 3.00 -50.37 19.74
C PRO A 170 2.36 -49.82 18.46
N PRO A 171 3.16 -49.67 17.37
CA PRO A 171 2.71 -49.00 16.15
C PRO A 171 1.51 -49.69 15.48
N SER A 172 1.37 -51.01 15.66
CA SER A 172 0.24 -51.81 15.19
C SER A 172 -1.08 -51.39 15.85
N HIS A 173 -1.10 -51.26 17.18
CA HIS A 173 -2.27 -50.86 17.95
C HIS A 173 -2.63 -49.39 17.72
N LYS A 174 -1.63 -48.52 17.61
CA LYS A 174 -1.81 -47.09 17.27
C LYS A 174 -2.53 -46.94 15.93
N LYS A 175 -2.09 -47.68 14.90
CA LYS A 175 -2.70 -47.65 13.55
C LYS A 175 -4.14 -48.19 13.56
N ALA A 176 -4.41 -49.25 14.32
CA ALA A 176 -5.77 -49.79 14.45
C ALA A 176 -6.72 -48.77 15.09
N LEU A 177 -6.31 -48.10 16.16
CA LEU A 177 -7.10 -47.07 16.83
C LEU A 177 -7.38 -45.87 15.91
N LEU A 178 -6.37 -45.38 15.19
CA LEU A 178 -6.56 -44.27 14.25
C LEU A 178 -7.61 -44.63 13.17
N ARG A 179 -7.55 -45.83 12.60
CA ARG A 179 -8.56 -46.32 11.64
C ARG A 179 -9.98 -46.32 12.23
N THR A 180 -10.13 -46.72 13.48
CA THR A 180 -11.46 -46.71 14.13
C THR A 180 -11.97 -45.29 14.33
N ILE A 181 -11.11 -44.35 14.76
CA ILE A 181 -11.45 -42.93 14.92
C ILE A 181 -11.89 -42.35 13.58
N ASP A 182 -11.12 -42.60 12.52
CA ASP A 182 -11.44 -42.12 11.17
C ASP A 182 -12.80 -42.65 10.69
N ALA A 183 -13.13 -43.91 10.98
CA ALA A 183 -14.43 -44.49 10.66
C ALA A 183 -15.59 -43.79 11.41
N PHE A 184 -15.40 -43.47 12.69
CA PHE A 184 -16.39 -42.73 13.48
C PHE A 184 -16.58 -41.29 12.99
N LEU A 185 -15.48 -40.58 12.69
CA LEU A 185 -15.53 -39.21 12.18
C LEU A 185 -16.25 -39.15 10.83
N LYS A 186 -15.92 -40.07 9.91
CA LYS A 186 -16.59 -40.19 8.60
C LYS A 186 -18.08 -40.52 8.72
N GLY A 187 -18.48 -41.26 9.75
CA GLY A 187 -19.88 -41.52 10.07
C GLY A 187 -20.61 -40.26 10.57
N SER A 188 -19.98 -39.51 11.48
CA SER A 188 -20.52 -38.28 12.07
C SER A 188 -20.69 -37.15 11.05
N GLU A 189 -19.73 -36.96 10.14
CA GLU A 189 -19.79 -35.91 9.11
C GLU A 189 -20.96 -36.11 8.15
N ARG A 190 -21.33 -37.36 7.83
CA ARG A 190 -22.48 -37.67 6.96
C ARG A 190 -23.82 -37.37 7.62
N GLY A 191 -23.95 -37.53 8.94
CA GLY A 191 -25.17 -37.19 9.67
C GLY A 191 -25.42 -35.68 9.71
N ILE A 192 -24.36 -34.89 9.88
CA ILE A 192 -24.43 -33.42 9.92
C ILE A 192 -24.85 -32.87 8.54
N ILE A 193 -24.37 -33.44 7.43
CA ILE A 193 -24.74 -33.01 6.07
C ILE A 193 -26.21 -33.30 5.74
N LEU A 194 -26.83 -34.31 6.36
CA LEU A 194 -28.25 -34.61 6.17
C LEU A 194 -29.17 -33.67 6.98
N ASP A 195 -28.71 -33.17 8.13
CA ASP A 195 -29.44 -32.20 8.96
C ASP A 195 -29.52 -30.81 8.28
N PHE A 196 -28.50 -30.42 7.53
CA PHE A 196 -28.46 -29.14 6.81
C PHE A 196 -29.24 -29.12 5.47
N ARG A 197 -29.90 -30.20 5.08
CA ARG A 197 -30.64 -30.30 3.80
C ARG A 197 -32.16 -30.37 3.95
N ILE A 198 -32.68 -30.19 5.17
CA ILE A 198 -34.12 -30.27 5.49
C ILE A 198 -34.77 -28.89 5.74
N GLU A 199 -34.05 -27.78 5.56
CA GLU A 199 -34.63 -26.42 5.55
C GLU A 199 -34.78 -25.83 4.14
#